data_AF-A0A2V1D1F2-F1
#
_entry.id   AF-A0A2V1D1F2-F1
#
_cell.length_a   1.000
_cell.length_b   1.000
_cell.length_c   1.000
_cell.angle_alpha   90.00
_cell.angle_beta   90.00
_cell.angle_gamma   90.00
#
_symmetry.space_group_name_H-M   'P 1'
#
loop_
_entity.id
_entity.type
_entity.pdbx_description
1 polymer ?
#
loop_
_entity_poly.entity_id
_entity_poly.type
_entity_poly.pdbx_seq_one_letter_code
_entity_poly.pdbx_strand_id
1 'polypeptide(L)'
;MADNNAHTMVAAMWSVNILALLFIISRIFSKWKFGKPISTDDHILVLSWITLTVYTAIIHVATIYGLGYRYVNIAPNDFPYAMKYMTFGNFFAILALQTSKTSFAVTLLRVVTKTWQTWALWAIIITNNTVLGADAIVSIASCNPIAKRWRFELPGKCVPMSDVINFSVFCGIYSGVMDITLAAFPIVLLQPLQMKRKEKIGICVSMSLGLFAGITAFIKSSYLLWLLKWTDQMCKCSPQNKAIVLTVV
;
A
#
# COMPACT_ATOMS: atom_id res chain seq x y z
N MET A 1 27.92 6.00 -13.38
CA MET A 1 26.64 6.75 -13.48
C MET A 1 25.50 5.92 -12.89
N ALA A 2 25.62 5.44 -11.64
CA ALA A 2 24.74 4.39 -11.10
C ALA A 2 24.11 4.72 -9.74
N ASP A 3 24.03 6.01 -9.37
CA ASP A 3 23.68 6.45 -8.02
C ASP A 3 22.37 7.28 -7.93
N ASN A 4 21.54 7.29 -8.97
CA ASN A 4 20.36 8.17 -9.05
C ASN A 4 19.01 7.53 -8.66
N ASN A 5 18.96 6.24 -8.29
CA ASN A 5 17.68 5.56 -8.07
C ASN A 5 17.01 5.94 -6.74
N ALA A 6 17.79 6.22 -5.69
CA ALA A 6 17.25 6.64 -4.40
C ALA A 6 16.59 8.04 -4.50
N HIS A 7 17.26 8.98 -5.15
CA HIS A 7 16.73 10.34 -5.34
C HIS A 7 15.47 10.38 -6.19
N THR A 8 15.40 9.59 -7.28
CA THR A 8 14.19 9.49 -8.10
C THR A 8 13.02 8.87 -7.34
N MET A 9 13.29 7.85 -6.51
CA MET A 9 12.26 7.24 -5.66
C MET A 9 11.69 8.24 -4.65
N VAL A 10 12.56 8.96 -3.92
CA VAL A 10 12.13 9.97 -2.94
C VAL A 10 11.34 11.09 -3.64
N ALA A 11 11.82 11.60 -4.76
CA ALA A 11 11.11 12.64 -5.53
C ALA A 11 9.70 12.18 -5.97
N ALA A 12 9.58 10.95 -6.46
CA ALA A 12 8.29 10.36 -6.83
C ALA A 12 7.34 10.23 -5.63
N MET A 13 7.83 9.76 -4.48
CA MET A 13 7.01 9.61 -3.27
C MET A 13 6.50 10.96 -2.74
N TRP A 14 7.36 11.97 -2.68
CA TRP A 14 6.98 13.29 -2.20
C TRP A 14 6.04 14.01 -3.16
N SER A 15 6.24 13.89 -4.48
CA SER A 15 5.33 14.48 -5.46
C SER A 15 3.91 13.90 -5.36
N VAL A 16 3.77 12.58 -5.22
CA VAL A 16 2.46 11.94 -5.01
C VAL A 16 1.84 12.36 -3.68
N ASN A 17 2.64 12.49 -2.61
CA ASN A 17 2.13 12.91 -1.31
C ASN A 17 1.59 14.35 -1.31
N ILE A 18 2.31 15.27 -1.99
CA ILE A 18 1.88 16.67 -2.17
C ILE A 18 0.63 16.73 -3.04
N LEU A 19 0.58 15.96 -4.13
CA LEU A 19 -0.60 15.88 -4.99
C LEU A 19 -1.83 15.40 -4.21
N ALA A 20 -1.68 14.37 -3.38
CA ALA A 20 -2.75 13.87 -2.51
C ALA A 20 -3.22 14.93 -1.51
N LEU A 21 -2.30 15.69 -0.91
CA LEU A 21 -2.63 16.80 -0.01
C LEU A 21 -3.46 17.87 -0.71
N LEU A 22 -3.09 18.25 -1.93
CA LEU A 22 -3.83 19.24 -2.73
C LEU A 22 -5.27 18.78 -3.01
N PHE A 23 -5.48 17.50 -3.33
CA PHE A 23 -6.82 16.94 -3.52
C PHE A 23 -7.65 16.96 -2.24
N ILE A 24 -7.05 16.64 -1.09
CA ILE A 24 -7.74 16.67 0.22
C ILE A 24 -8.12 18.11 0.59
N ILE A 25 -7.20 19.06 0.45
CA ILE A 25 -7.47 20.48 0.70
C ILE A 25 -8.60 20.97 -0.19
N SER A 26 -8.58 20.63 -1.49
CA SER A 26 -9.64 21.01 -2.43
C SER A 26 -11.01 20.42 -2.05
N ARG A 27 -11.04 19.17 -1.56
CA ARG A 27 -12.27 18.50 -1.07
C ARG A 27 -12.82 19.22 0.17
N ILE A 28 -11.97 19.53 1.15
CA ILE A 28 -12.36 20.22 2.38
C ILE A 28 -12.82 21.65 2.07
N PHE A 29 -12.07 22.38 1.24
CA PHE A 29 -12.41 23.73 0.81
C PHE A 29 -13.76 23.77 0.08
N SER A 30 -14.04 22.78 -0.78
CA SER A 30 -15.34 22.67 -1.44
C SER A 30 -16.47 22.48 -0.44
N LYS A 31 -16.31 21.61 0.57
CA LYS A 31 -17.34 21.41 1.61
C LYS A 31 -17.57 22.67 2.44
N TRP A 32 -16.49 23.37 2.80
CA TRP A 32 -16.57 24.64 3.52
C TRP A 32 -17.31 25.71 2.71
N LYS A 33 -16.96 25.86 1.41
CA LYS A 33 -17.62 26.82 0.51
C LYS A 33 -19.11 26.53 0.28
N PHE A 34 -19.50 25.26 0.25
CA PHE A 34 -20.90 24.84 0.07
C PHE A 34 -21.65 24.61 1.40
N GLY A 35 -21.06 24.97 2.56
CA GLY A 35 -21.70 24.86 3.87
C GLY A 35 -22.05 23.42 4.30
N LYS A 36 -21.39 22.41 3.73
CA LYS A 36 -21.65 21.00 4.06
C LYS A 36 -20.85 20.59 5.29
N PRO A 37 -21.45 19.86 6.26
CA PRO A 37 -20.72 19.42 7.45
C PRO A 37 -19.57 18.46 7.10
N ILE A 38 -18.47 18.57 7.84
CA ILE A 38 -17.35 17.63 7.74
C ILE A 38 -17.86 16.27 8.18
N SER A 39 -17.63 15.28 7.33
CA SER A 39 -18.14 13.94 7.51
C SER A 39 -17.08 13.05 8.12
N THR A 40 -17.48 12.01 8.85
CA THR A 40 -16.56 10.97 9.39
C THR A 40 -15.63 10.38 8.32
N ASP A 41 -16.10 10.29 7.07
CA ASP A 41 -15.30 9.87 5.92
C ASP A 41 -14.08 10.78 5.67
N ASP A 42 -14.24 12.10 5.80
CA ASP A 42 -13.14 13.04 5.58
C ASP A 42 -12.05 12.89 6.65
N HIS A 43 -12.44 12.54 7.89
CA HIS A 43 -11.48 12.25 8.95
C HIS A 43 -10.67 10.98 8.66
N ILE A 44 -11.31 9.93 8.14
CA ILE A 44 -10.62 8.69 7.75
C ILE A 44 -9.69 8.95 6.56
N LEU A 45 -10.12 9.77 5.59
CA LEU A 45 -9.29 10.17 4.45
C LEU A 45 -8.04 10.95 4.89
N VAL A 46 -8.20 11.92 5.80
CA VAL A 46 -7.08 12.70 6.36
C VAL A 46 -6.14 11.78 7.15
N LEU A 47 -6.68 10.87 7.96
CA LEU A 47 -5.88 9.88 8.68
C LEU A 47 -5.05 9.02 7.71
N SER A 48 -5.65 8.60 6.60
CA SER A 48 -4.96 7.85 5.56
C SER A 48 -3.77 8.61 4.98
N TRP A 49 -3.95 9.90 4.69
CA TRP A 49 -2.87 10.76 4.20
C TRP A 49 -1.76 10.98 5.24
N ILE A 50 -2.12 11.09 6.52
CA ILE A 50 -1.13 11.18 7.61
C ILE A 50 -0.30 9.88 7.63
N THR A 51 -0.93 8.71 7.59
CA THR A 51 -0.20 7.43 7.56
C THR A 51 0.67 7.28 6.31
N LEU A 52 0.22 7.79 5.16
CA LEU A 52 1.02 7.83 3.93
C LEU A 52 2.23 8.75 4.08
N THR A 53 2.07 9.92 4.71
CA THR A 53 3.17 10.86 4.96
C THR A 53 4.19 10.30 5.95
N VAL A 54 3.73 9.57 6.97
CA VAL A 54 4.62 8.84 7.88
C VAL A 54 5.43 7.80 7.12
N TYR A 55 4.78 7.04 6.23
CA TYR A 55 5.47 6.09 5.35
C TYR A 55 6.52 6.76 4.47
N THR A 56 6.20 7.86 3.78
CA THR A 56 7.16 8.56 2.91
C THR A 56 8.34 9.12 3.70
N ALA A 57 8.12 9.62 4.92
CA ALA A 57 9.17 10.09 5.81
C ALA A 57 10.10 8.95 6.25
N ILE A 58 9.55 7.80 6.66
CA ILE A 58 10.34 6.63 7.08
C ILE A 58 11.18 6.10 5.92
N ILE A 59 10.62 6.00 4.71
CA ILE A 59 11.36 5.55 3.54
C ILE A 59 12.43 6.57 3.13
N HIS A 60 12.17 7.87 3.23
CA HIS A 60 13.20 8.89 3.02
C HIS A 60 14.39 8.64 3.96
N VAL A 61 14.15 8.42 5.25
CA VAL A 61 15.22 8.07 6.21
C VAL A 61 15.91 6.77 5.80
N ALA A 62 15.15 5.75 5.37
CA ALA A 62 15.73 4.49 4.91
C ALA A 62 16.68 4.68 3.70
N THR A 63 16.40 5.64 2.80
CA THR A 63 17.29 5.92 1.67
C THR A 63 18.66 6.47 2.09
N ILE A 64 18.72 7.20 3.23
CA ILE A 64 19.98 7.69 3.80
C ILE A 64 20.86 6.52 4.26
N TYR A 65 20.25 5.44 4.76
CA TYR A 65 20.95 4.22 5.18
C TYR A 65 21.24 3.24 4.03
N GLY A 66 21.10 3.66 2.77
CA GLY A 66 21.46 2.85 1.61
C GLY A 66 20.29 2.20 0.86
N LEU A 67 19.04 2.43 1.27
CA LEU A 67 17.87 1.92 0.52
C LEU A 67 17.80 2.59 -0.87
N GLY A 68 17.80 1.79 -1.94
CA GLY A 68 17.80 2.27 -3.33
C GLY A 68 19.19 2.40 -3.98
N TYR A 69 20.27 2.19 -3.23
CA TYR A 69 21.63 2.07 -3.76
C TYR A 69 21.99 0.60 -4.05
N ARG A 70 22.98 0.37 -4.92
CA ARG A 70 23.50 -0.99 -5.14
C ARG A 70 24.12 -1.53 -3.87
N TYR A 71 23.85 -2.80 -3.55
CA TYR A 71 24.34 -3.50 -2.36
C TYR A 71 25.86 -3.34 -2.11
N VAL A 72 26.66 -3.25 -3.18
CA VAL A 72 28.12 -3.09 -3.12
C VAL A 72 28.56 -1.76 -2.48
N ASN A 73 27.70 -0.74 -2.50
CA ASN A 73 27.99 0.61 -2.01
C ASN A 73 27.44 0.88 -0.59
N ILE A 74 26.82 -0.12 0.06
CA ILE A 74 26.19 0.04 1.37
C ILE A 74 27.17 -0.40 2.45
N ALA A 75 27.39 0.45 3.47
CA ALA A 75 28.21 0.06 4.61
C ALA A 75 27.54 -1.09 5.37
N PRO A 76 28.27 -2.14 5.76
CA PRO A 76 27.70 -3.31 6.45
C PRO A 76 26.93 -2.96 7.74
N ASN A 77 27.34 -1.88 8.42
CA ASN A 77 26.71 -1.39 9.64
C ASN A 77 25.37 -0.66 9.41
N ASP A 78 25.13 -0.15 8.21
CA ASP A 78 23.92 0.63 7.88
C ASP A 78 22.77 -0.25 7.36
N PHE A 79 23.11 -1.42 6.80
CA PHE A 79 22.15 -2.43 6.35
C PHE A 79 21.05 -2.81 7.39
N PRO A 80 21.37 -3.11 8.66
CA PRO A 80 20.34 -3.42 9.66
C PRO A 80 19.40 -2.23 9.93
N TYR A 81 19.89 -0.99 9.83
CA TYR A 81 19.03 0.19 10.00
C TYR A 81 18.10 0.38 8.80
N ALA A 82 18.60 0.22 7.57
CA ALA A 82 17.78 0.25 6.36
C ALA A 82 16.65 -0.78 6.42
N MET A 83 16.95 -2.03 6.80
CA MET A 83 15.97 -3.11 6.96
C MET A 83 14.92 -2.83 8.02
N LYS A 84 15.34 -2.22 9.14
CA LYS A 84 14.44 -1.81 10.22
C LYS A 84 13.44 -0.77 9.69
N TYR A 85 13.92 0.32 9.09
CA TYR A 85 13.04 1.37 8.56
C TYR A 85 12.16 0.87 7.42
N MET A 86 12.64 0.00 6.54
CA MET A 86 11.84 -0.62 5.48
C MET A 86 10.69 -1.47 6.05
N THR A 87 10.95 -2.25 7.11
CA THR A 87 9.91 -3.05 7.77
C THR A 87 8.81 -2.17 8.37
N PHE A 88 9.19 -1.14 9.13
CA PHE A 88 8.22 -0.21 9.69
C PHE A 88 7.50 0.58 8.61
N GLY A 89 8.22 1.00 7.56
CA GLY A 89 7.64 1.66 6.40
C GLY A 89 6.58 0.80 5.73
N ASN A 90 6.86 -0.47 5.46
CA ASN A 90 5.90 -1.38 4.85
C ASN A 90 4.62 -1.53 5.69
N PHE A 91 4.73 -1.59 7.02
CA PHE A 91 3.57 -1.59 7.89
C PHE A 91 2.70 -0.33 7.72
N PHE A 92 3.30 0.85 7.75
CA PHE A 92 2.56 2.11 7.52
C PHE A 92 2.00 2.21 6.09
N ALA A 93 2.68 1.65 5.09
CA ALA A 93 2.17 1.59 3.72
C ALA A 93 0.91 0.71 3.63
N ILE A 94 0.92 -0.47 4.25
CA ILE A 94 -0.25 -1.36 4.29
C ILE A 94 -1.42 -0.69 5.02
N LEU A 95 -1.14 -0.02 6.15
CA LEU A 95 -2.16 0.74 6.87
C LEU A 95 -2.75 1.87 6.02
N ALA A 96 -1.92 2.65 5.32
CA ALA A 96 -2.38 3.71 4.43
C ALA A 96 -3.24 3.16 3.28
N LEU A 97 -2.88 2.00 2.72
CA LEU A 97 -3.67 1.32 1.69
C LEU A 97 -5.01 0.83 2.25
N GLN A 98 -5.02 0.28 3.46
CA GLN A 98 -6.21 -0.19 4.15
C GLN A 98 -7.16 0.98 4.44
N THR A 99 -6.67 2.05 5.08
CA THR A 99 -7.48 3.22 5.43
C THR A 99 -8.02 3.94 4.19
N SER A 100 -7.23 4.04 3.11
CA SER A 100 -7.67 4.65 1.85
C SER A 100 -8.85 3.92 1.24
N LYS A 101 -8.78 2.59 1.15
CA LYS A 101 -9.88 1.75 0.62
C LYS A 101 -11.11 1.84 1.49
N THR A 102 -10.94 1.87 2.81
CA THR A 102 -12.08 2.00 3.74
C THR A 102 -12.79 3.34 3.65
N SER A 103 -12.06 4.46 3.53
CA SER A 103 -12.68 5.77 3.30
C SER A 103 -13.49 5.76 1.99
N PHE A 104 -12.91 5.25 0.91
CA PHE A 104 -13.62 5.17 -0.37
C PHE A 104 -14.91 4.32 -0.27
N ALA A 105 -14.82 3.13 0.33
CA ALA A 105 -15.97 2.26 0.51
C ALA A 105 -17.06 2.89 1.42
N VAL A 106 -16.66 3.60 2.49
CA VAL A 106 -17.59 4.34 3.37
C VAL A 106 -18.23 5.52 2.64
N THR A 107 -17.51 6.22 1.77
CA THR A 107 -18.09 7.24 0.88
C THR A 107 -19.17 6.61 0.00
N LEU A 108 -18.90 5.46 -0.63
CA LEU A 108 -19.88 4.75 -1.46
C LEU A 108 -21.11 4.30 -0.66
N LEU A 109 -20.90 3.84 0.57
CA LEU A 109 -21.98 3.36 1.45
C LEU A 109 -23.05 4.43 1.70
N ARG A 110 -22.66 5.71 1.73
CA ARG A 110 -23.61 6.83 1.90
C ARG A 110 -24.38 7.19 0.63
N VAL A 111 -23.84 6.84 -0.53
CA VAL A 111 -24.45 7.15 -1.83
C VAL A 111 -25.42 6.04 -2.25
N VAL A 112 -25.15 4.81 -1.83
CA VAL A 112 -26.00 3.65 -2.08
C VAL A 112 -27.35 3.78 -1.37
N THR A 113 -28.42 3.45 -2.10
CA THR A 113 -29.79 3.40 -1.58
C THR A 113 -30.35 1.98 -1.52
N LYS A 114 -29.73 1.01 -2.19
CA LYS A 114 -30.20 -0.39 -2.26
C LYS A 114 -29.55 -1.25 -1.17
N THR A 115 -30.36 -2.02 -0.45
CA THR A 115 -29.90 -2.87 0.67
C THR A 115 -28.85 -3.92 0.26
N TRP A 116 -29.02 -4.60 -0.89
CA TRP A 116 -28.04 -5.56 -1.41
C TRP A 116 -26.65 -4.93 -1.61
N GLN A 117 -26.60 -3.71 -2.14
CA GLN A 117 -25.35 -2.99 -2.37
C GLN A 117 -24.69 -2.58 -1.05
N THR A 118 -25.48 -2.20 -0.04
CA THR A 118 -25.02 -1.90 1.32
C THR A 118 -24.35 -3.13 1.96
N TRP A 119 -24.98 -4.30 1.87
CA TRP A 119 -24.42 -5.56 2.39
C TRP A 119 -23.11 -5.94 1.67
N ALA A 120 -23.07 -5.81 0.34
CA ALA A 120 -21.86 -6.07 -0.43
C ALA A 120 -20.69 -5.15 -0.03
N LEU A 121 -20.94 -3.84 0.16
CA LEU A 121 -19.92 -2.90 0.59
C LEU A 121 -19.42 -3.19 2.01
N TRP A 122 -20.31 -3.55 2.94
CA TRP A 122 -19.90 -3.98 4.28
C TRP A 122 -19.02 -5.23 4.24
N ALA A 123 -19.38 -6.21 3.41
CA ALA A 123 -18.55 -7.40 3.21
C ALA A 123 -17.16 -7.02 2.69
N ILE A 124 -17.06 -6.12 1.71
CA ILE A 124 -15.78 -5.62 1.17
C ILE A 124 -14.97 -4.91 2.27
N ILE A 125 -15.59 -4.03 3.06
CA ILE A 125 -14.89 -3.28 4.13
C ILE A 125 -14.31 -4.23 5.18
N ILE A 126 -15.11 -5.20 5.63
CA ILE A 126 -14.71 -6.17 6.65
C ILE A 126 -13.58 -7.05 6.11
N THR A 127 -13.80 -7.65 4.94
CA THR A 127 -12.82 -8.58 4.35
C THR A 127 -11.50 -7.87 4.02
N ASN A 128 -11.56 -6.66 3.47
CA ASN A 128 -10.37 -5.83 3.22
C ASN A 128 -9.62 -5.46 4.51
N ASN A 129 -10.32 -5.04 5.58
CA ASN A 129 -9.67 -4.79 6.87
C ASN A 129 -9.01 -6.04 7.44
N THR A 130 -9.68 -7.19 7.37
CA THR A 130 -9.13 -8.43 7.92
C THR A 130 -7.91 -8.91 7.14
N VAL A 131 -7.92 -8.85 5.81
CA VAL A 131 -6.82 -9.36 4.97
C VAL A 131 -5.60 -8.44 5.05
N LEU A 132 -5.78 -7.12 4.87
CA LEU A 132 -4.65 -6.18 4.97
C LEU A 132 -4.17 -5.99 6.42
N GLY A 133 -5.09 -6.04 7.39
CA GLY A 133 -4.71 -6.00 8.81
C GLY A 133 -3.88 -7.22 9.21
N ALA A 134 -4.26 -8.41 8.72
CA ALA A 134 -3.46 -9.62 8.91
C ALA A 134 -2.08 -9.50 8.25
N ASP A 135 -1.99 -8.98 7.02
CA ASP A 135 -0.70 -8.73 6.34
C ASP A 135 0.18 -7.74 7.12
N ALA A 136 -0.40 -6.66 7.65
CA ALA A 136 0.33 -5.71 8.48
C ALA A 136 0.91 -6.36 9.75
N ILE A 137 0.12 -7.17 10.44
CA ILE A 137 0.55 -7.90 11.64
C ILE A 137 1.63 -8.92 11.29
N VAL A 138 1.41 -9.74 10.26
CA VAL A 138 2.37 -10.75 9.79
C VAL A 138 3.68 -10.07 9.37
N SER A 139 3.63 -8.89 8.73
CA SER A 139 4.80 -8.14 8.30
C SER A 139 5.69 -7.69 9.46
N ILE A 140 5.13 -7.38 10.64
CA ILE A 140 5.94 -7.05 11.83
C ILE A 140 6.29 -8.31 12.62
N ALA A 141 5.34 -9.22 12.80
CA ALA A 141 5.44 -10.38 13.68
C ALA A 141 6.06 -11.63 13.01
N SER A 142 6.70 -11.50 11.84
CA SER A 142 7.30 -12.64 11.13
C SER A 142 8.45 -13.32 11.90
N CYS A 143 9.03 -12.64 12.88
CA CYS A 143 10.15 -13.13 13.70
C CYS A 143 9.87 -12.95 15.19
N ASN A 144 10.30 -13.92 16.00
CA ASN A 144 10.33 -13.82 17.45
C ASN A 144 11.76 -14.02 17.97
N PRO A 145 12.44 -12.99 18.52
CA PRO A 145 11.97 -11.60 18.71
C PRO A 145 11.95 -10.80 17.40
N ILE A 146 11.10 -9.77 17.31
CA ILE A 146 10.95 -8.90 16.12
C ILE A 146 12.31 -8.30 15.69
N ALA A 147 13.18 -8.02 16.67
CA ALA A 147 14.53 -7.51 16.45
C ALA A 147 15.43 -8.41 15.60
N LYS A 148 15.14 -9.72 15.54
CA LYS A 148 15.87 -10.68 14.71
C LYS A 148 15.73 -10.41 13.21
N ARG A 149 14.67 -9.71 12.79
CA ARG A 149 14.43 -9.37 11.38
C ARG A 149 15.51 -8.47 10.79
N TRP A 150 16.07 -7.57 11.60
CA TRP A 150 17.15 -6.67 11.17
C TRP A 150 18.50 -6.97 11.81
N ARG A 151 18.54 -7.70 12.94
CA ARG A 151 19.78 -8.20 13.55
C ARG A 151 19.82 -9.72 13.51
N PHE A 152 20.44 -10.26 12.46
CA PHE A 152 20.51 -11.70 12.22
C PHE A 152 21.23 -12.49 13.33
N GLU A 153 22.12 -11.83 14.08
CA GLU A 153 22.92 -12.42 15.15
C GLU A 153 22.12 -12.75 16.41
N LEU A 154 20.88 -12.25 16.56
CA LEU A 154 20.08 -12.55 17.75
C LEU A 154 19.52 -13.98 17.76
N PRO A 155 19.49 -14.65 18.94
CA PRO A 155 18.80 -15.92 19.10
C PRO A 155 17.28 -15.72 18.93
N GLY A 156 16.62 -16.66 18.23
CA GLY A 156 15.20 -16.58 17.93
C GLY A 156 14.77 -17.44 16.75
N LYS A 157 13.46 -17.55 16.52
CA LYS A 157 12.88 -18.27 15.38
C LYS A 157 12.13 -17.28 14.48
N CYS A 158 12.32 -17.39 13.18
CA CYS A 158 11.55 -16.65 12.17
C CYS A 158 10.72 -17.65 11.37
N VAL A 159 9.53 -17.24 10.96
CA VAL A 159 8.74 -17.97 9.97
C VAL A 159 9.55 -18.03 8.67
N PRO A 160 9.55 -19.17 7.96
CA PRO A 160 10.22 -19.25 6.66
C PRO A 160 9.73 -18.14 5.72
N MET A 161 10.68 -17.44 5.10
CA MET A 161 10.36 -16.30 4.23
C MET A 161 9.42 -16.66 3.07
N SER A 162 9.48 -17.90 2.58
CA SER A 162 8.56 -18.40 1.53
C SER A 162 7.10 -18.19 1.91
N ASP A 163 6.76 -18.47 3.16
CA ASP A 163 5.37 -18.45 3.62
C ASP A 163 4.89 -17.02 3.83
N VAL A 164 5.77 -16.15 4.36
CA VAL A 164 5.50 -14.72 4.52
C VAL A 164 5.28 -14.06 3.15
N ILE A 165 6.13 -14.35 2.17
CA ILE A 165 6.03 -13.74 0.84
C ILE A 165 4.82 -14.30 0.09
N ASN A 166 4.54 -15.62 0.16
CA ASN A 166 3.33 -16.20 -0.43
C ASN A 166 2.06 -15.56 0.14
N PHE A 167 2.04 -15.30 1.45
CA PHE A 167 0.92 -14.59 2.09
C PHE A 167 0.80 -13.14 1.59
N SER A 168 1.89 -12.38 1.54
CA SER A 168 1.87 -11.01 1.03
C SER A 168 1.53 -10.93 -0.47
N VAL A 169 1.90 -11.93 -1.29
CA VAL A 169 1.44 -12.04 -2.68
C VAL A 169 -0.08 -12.25 -2.73
N PHE A 170 -0.61 -13.17 -1.92
CA PHE A 170 -2.06 -13.38 -1.84
C PHE A 170 -2.79 -12.10 -1.45
N CYS A 171 -2.31 -11.39 -0.41
CA CYS A 171 -2.86 -10.11 0.01
C CYS A 171 -2.75 -9.03 -1.08
N GLY A 172 -1.66 -9.01 -1.85
CA GLY A 172 -1.46 -8.11 -2.98
C GLY A 172 -2.46 -8.34 -4.12
N ILE A 173 -2.66 -9.61 -4.53
CA ILE A 173 -3.64 -10.00 -5.54
C ILE A 173 -5.05 -9.66 -5.06
N TYR A 174 -5.38 -10.03 -3.82
CA TYR A 174 -6.67 -9.76 -3.21
C TYR A 174 -6.95 -8.25 -3.17
N SER A 175 -5.98 -7.43 -2.75
CA SER A 175 -6.10 -5.98 -2.77
C SER A 175 -6.36 -5.44 -4.17
N GLY A 176 -5.68 -5.95 -5.20
CA GLY A 176 -5.90 -5.55 -6.60
C GLY A 176 -7.29 -5.90 -7.11
N VAL A 177 -7.82 -7.07 -6.74
CA VAL A 177 -9.21 -7.47 -7.05
C VAL A 177 -10.21 -6.53 -6.38
N MET A 178 -9.94 -6.13 -5.13
CA MET A 178 -10.79 -5.18 -4.41
C MET A 178 -10.80 -3.80 -5.07
N ASP A 179 -9.65 -3.33 -5.59
CA ASP A 179 -9.56 -2.06 -6.32
C ASP A 179 -10.41 -2.08 -7.61
N ILE A 180 -10.36 -3.18 -8.39
CA ILE A 180 -11.20 -3.34 -9.58
C ILE A 180 -12.69 -3.41 -9.21
N THR A 181 -13.02 -4.14 -8.15
CA THR A 181 -14.41 -4.29 -7.68
C THR A 181 -15.00 -2.95 -7.22
N LEU A 182 -14.22 -2.17 -6.45
CA LEU A 182 -14.61 -0.84 -6.01
C LEU A 182 -14.71 0.15 -7.19
N ALA A 183 -13.86 0.00 -8.21
CA ALA A 183 -13.93 0.82 -9.42
C ALA A 183 -15.17 0.52 -10.29
N ALA A 184 -15.63 -0.73 -10.32
CA ALA A 184 -16.84 -1.13 -11.05
C ALA A 184 -18.14 -0.68 -10.35
N PHE A 185 -18.12 -0.61 -9.03
CA PHE A 185 -19.31 -0.34 -8.21
C PHE A 185 -20.08 0.96 -8.57
N PRO A 186 -19.43 2.13 -8.71
CA PRO A 186 -20.14 3.36 -9.04
C PRO A 186 -20.60 3.40 -10.50
N ILE A 187 -19.97 2.65 -11.41
CA ILE A 187 -20.45 2.54 -12.80
C ILE A 187 -21.83 1.89 -12.80
N VAL A 188 -21.96 0.76 -12.09
CA VAL A 188 -23.24 0.04 -11.95
C VAL A 188 -24.28 0.91 -11.23
N LEU A 189 -23.87 1.65 -10.19
CA LEU A 189 -24.76 2.51 -9.42
C LEU A 189 -25.25 3.74 -10.18
N LEU A 190 -24.44 4.30 -11.09
CA LEU A 190 -24.75 5.52 -11.83
C LEU A 190 -25.51 5.28 -13.13
N GLN A 191 -25.59 4.04 -13.63
CA GLN A 191 -26.33 3.72 -14.85
C GLN A 191 -27.80 4.19 -14.84
N PRO A 192 -28.58 4.02 -13.75
CA PRO A 192 -29.97 4.45 -13.73
C PRO A 192 -30.18 5.93 -13.32
N LEU A 193 -29.14 6.66 -12.89
CA LEU A 193 -29.31 7.95 -12.22
C LEU A 193 -29.01 9.15 -13.14
N GLN A 194 -29.98 10.04 -13.34
CA GLN A 194 -29.86 11.24 -14.18
C GLN A 194 -29.02 12.35 -13.51
N MET A 195 -27.72 12.12 -13.39
CA MET A 195 -26.74 13.07 -12.85
C MET A 195 -26.26 14.07 -13.91
N LYS A 196 -25.81 15.27 -13.48
CA LYS A 196 -25.25 16.29 -14.38
C LYS A 196 -23.96 15.75 -15.03
N ARG A 197 -23.75 16.02 -16.33
CA ARG A 197 -22.56 15.55 -17.09
C ARG A 197 -21.22 15.86 -16.40
N LYS A 198 -21.13 17.00 -15.69
CA LYS A 198 -19.92 17.40 -14.94
C LYS A 198 -19.57 16.44 -13.80
N GLU A 199 -20.56 15.99 -13.03
CA GLU A 199 -20.36 15.03 -11.93
C GLU A 199 -20.02 13.64 -12.47
N LYS A 200 -20.66 13.24 -13.57
CA LYS A 200 -20.37 11.97 -14.26
C LYS A 200 -18.92 11.88 -14.73
N ILE A 201 -18.36 12.97 -15.27
CA ILE A 201 -16.96 13.02 -15.70
C ILE A 201 -16.02 12.86 -14.49
N GLY A 202 -16.27 13.57 -13.38
CA GLY A 202 -15.45 13.45 -12.18
C GLY A 202 -15.39 12.03 -11.63
N ILE A 203 -16.52 11.32 -11.63
CA ILE A 203 -16.56 9.93 -11.17
C ILE A 203 -15.83 9.00 -12.15
N CYS A 204 -16.00 9.20 -13.47
CA CYS A 204 -15.30 8.42 -14.49
C CYS A 204 -13.77 8.54 -14.34
N VAL A 205 -13.26 9.76 -14.19
CA VAL A 205 -11.82 10.02 -13.98
C VAL A 205 -11.32 9.34 -12.70
N SER A 206 -12.07 9.43 -11.61
CA SER A 206 -11.72 8.75 -10.35
C SER A 206 -11.70 7.22 -10.49
N MET A 207 -12.56 6.63 -11.34
CA MET A 207 -12.60 5.18 -11.54
C MET A 207 -11.43 4.66 -12.37
N SER A 208 -10.99 5.42 -13.37
CA SER A 208 -9.80 5.07 -14.15
C SER A 208 -8.55 4.98 -13.28
N LEU A 209 -8.43 5.85 -12.27
CA LEU A 209 -7.33 5.80 -11.29
C LEU A 209 -7.37 4.54 -10.42
N GLY A 210 -8.56 4.09 -10.02
CA GLY A 210 -8.74 2.84 -9.26
C GLY A 210 -8.36 1.60 -10.07
N LEU A 211 -8.73 1.55 -11.36
CA LEU A 211 -8.31 0.48 -12.26
C LEU A 211 -6.80 0.45 -12.45
N PHE A 212 -6.18 1.62 -12.61
CA PHE A 212 -4.72 1.73 -12.73
C PHE A 212 -3.99 1.25 -11.47
N ALA A 213 -4.51 1.59 -10.29
CA ALA A 213 -3.99 1.08 -9.01
C ALA A 213 -4.09 -0.44 -8.93
N GLY A 214 -5.23 -1.02 -9.33
CA GLY A 214 -5.42 -2.48 -9.39
C GLY A 214 -4.41 -3.17 -10.30
N ILE A 215 -4.23 -2.67 -11.54
CA ILE A 215 -3.23 -3.21 -12.48
C ILE A 215 -1.82 -3.15 -11.88
N THR A 216 -1.46 -2.05 -11.24
CA THR A 216 -0.16 -1.90 -10.58
C THR A 216 0.04 -2.93 -9.47
N ALA A 217 -1.00 -3.24 -8.69
CA ALA A 217 -0.95 -4.29 -7.67
C ALA A 217 -0.74 -5.69 -8.26
N PHE A 218 -1.37 -6.00 -9.40
CA PHE A 218 -1.13 -7.27 -10.11
C PHE A 218 0.30 -7.38 -10.66
N ILE A 219 0.82 -6.31 -11.25
CA ILE A 219 2.22 -6.27 -11.73
C ILE A 219 3.18 -6.51 -10.56
N LYS A 220 2.99 -5.80 -9.43
CA LYS A 220 3.81 -5.97 -8.22
C LYS A 220 3.77 -7.42 -7.72
N SER A 221 2.59 -8.01 -7.64
CA SER A 221 2.40 -9.40 -7.19
C SER A 221 3.08 -10.40 -8.13
N SER A 222 2.99 -10.16 -9.44
CA SER A 222 3.62 -11.01 -10.47
C SER A 222 5.15 -10.95 -10.40
N TYR A 223 5.70 -9.76 -10.17
CA TYR A 223 7.13 -9.57 -10.02
C TYR A 223 7.66 -10.27 -8.75
N LEU A 224 6.91 -10.19 -7.65
CA LEU A 224 7.26 -10.85 -6.40
C LEU A 224 7.25 -12.38 -6.51
N LEU A 225 6.26 -12.95 -7.22
CA LEU A 225 6.22 -14.38 -7.55
C LEU A 225 7.38 -14.83 -8.42
N TRP A 226 7.75 -14.02 -9.42
CA TRP A 226 8.90 -14.29 -10.26
C TRP A 226 10.19 -14.33 -9.43
N LEU A 227 10.40 -13.36 -8.54
CA LEU A 227 11.57 -13.32 -7.64
C LEU A 227 11.65 -14.52 -6.69
N LEU A 228 10.52 -14.98 -6.14
CA LEU A 228 10.49 -16.19 -5.32
C LEU A 228 11.02 -17.40 -6.09
N LYS A 229 10.52 -17.60 -7.31
CA LYS A 229 10.94 -18.71 -8.18
C LYS A 229 12.44 -18.65 -8.50
N TRP A 230 12.98 -17.46 -8.73
CA TRP A 230 14.43 -17.27 -8.93
C TRP A 230 15.25 -17.55 -7.67
N THR A 231 14.76 -17.13 -6.50
CA THR A 231 15.47 -17.33 -5.23
C THR A 231 15.57 -18.81 -4.88
N ASP A 232 14.50 -19.58 -5.09
CA ASP A 232 14.50 -21.04 -4.91
C ASP A 232 15.47 -21.73 -5.88
N GLN A 233 15.60 -21.23 -7.11
CA GLN A 233 16.58 -21.74 -8.07
C GLN A 233 18.02 -21.42 -7.66
N MET A 234 18.30 -20.20 -7.17
CA MET A 234 19.65 -19.83 -6.71
C MET A 234 20.07 -20.55 -5.42
N CYS A 235 19.12 -20.87 -4.54
CA CYS A 235 19.42 -21.60 -3.30
C CYS A 235 19.88 -23.04 -3.52
N LYS A 236 19.63 -23.62 -4.71
CA LYS A 236 20.25 -24.89 -5.10
C LYS A 236 21.75 -24.75 -5.43
N CYS A 237 22.25 -23.53 -5.64
CA CYS A 237 23.64 -23.26 -6.01
C CYS A 237 24.47 -22.50 -4.94
N SER A 238 23.88 -21.73 -4.01
CA SER A 238 24.62 -21.08 -2.90
C SER A 238 23.69 -20.60 -1.75
N PRO A 239 23.97 -20.92 -0.46
CA PRO A 239 23.06 -20.63 0.65
C PRO A 239 23.08 -19.20 1.20
N GLN A 240 24.04 -18.34 0.83
CA GLN A 240 24.26 -17.03 1.50
C GLN A 240 23.42 -15.86 0.94
N ASN A 241 22.77 -15.99 -0.22
CA ASN A 241 22.13 -14.86 -0.92
C ASN A 241 20.65 -14.58 -0.55
N LYS A 242 20.04 -15.34 0.37
CA LYS A 242 18.60 -15.22 0.69
C LYS A 242 18.19 -13.84 1.23
N ALA A 243 19.07 -13.16 1.98
CA ALA A 243 18.76 -11.86 2.57
C ALA A 243 18.95 -10.68 1.59
N ILE A 244 19.81 -10.84 0.58
CA ILE A 244 20.29 -9.73 -0.27
C ILE A 244 19.31 -9.45 -1.43
N VAL A 245 18.72 -10.49 -2.02
CA VAL A 245 17.85 -10.33 -3.21
C VAL A 245 16.46 -9.77 -2.84
N LEU A 246 15.97 -10.04 -1.62
CA LEU A 246 14.64 -9.62 -1.16
C LEU A 246 14.60 -8.24 -0.47
N THR A 247 15.77 -7.62 -0.21
CA THR A 247 15.88 -6.27 0.36
C THR A 247 15.72 -5.16 -0.70
N VAL A 248 15.63 -5.52 -1.98
CA VAL A 248 15.52 -4.60 -3.12
C VAL A 248 14.04 -4.32 -3.50
N VAL A 249 13.06 -4.77 -2.70
CA VAL A 249 11.62 -4.53 -2.92
C VAL A 249 11.01 -3.74 -1.77
#